data_AF-K1KWZ0-F1
#
_entry.id   AF-K1KWZ0-F1
#
_cell.length_a   1.000
_cell.length_b   1.000
_cell.length_c   1.000
_cell.angle_alpha   90.00
_cell.angle_beta   90.00
_cell.angle_gamma   90.00
#
_symmetry.space_group_name_H-M   'P 1'
#
loop_
_entity.id
_entity.type
_entity.pdbx_description
1 polymer ?
#
loop_
_entity_poly.entity_id
_entity_poly.type
_entity_poly.pdbx_seq_one_letter_code
_entity_poly.pdbx_strand_id
1 'polypeptide(L)'
;MCISSNFVELQAYRICEEMKNQSMYKMMKLELSDESIIEPQNLENFGDGRALITKAIFEDTEGKSYSVNINHNGLRFAMGELTYKEYRKMEKNEDLMALGFLALLIGLIITIMYLLLLFLR
;
A
#
# COMPACT_ATOMS: atom_id res chain seq x y z
N MET A 1 -9.57 -15.06 9.45
CA MET A 1 -10.15 -13.85 10.06
C MET A 1 -10.41 -12.89 8.91
N CYS A 2 -11.66 -12.73 8.47
CA CYS A 2 -11.98 -11.80 7.39
C CYS A 2 -12.07 -10.40 8.01
N ILE A 3 -11.05 -9.57 7.78
CA ILE A 3 -11.11 -8.13 8.06
C ILE A 3 -12.21 -7.57 7.17
N SER A 4 -13.18 -6.83 7.72
CA SER A 4 -14.21 -6.20 6.89
C SER A 4 -13.53 -5.25 5.91
N SER A 5 -13.90 -5.31 4.64
CA SER A 5 -13.38 -4.43 3.59
C SER A 5 -13.42 -2.94 4.00
N ASN A 6 -14.49 -2.56 4.71
CA ASN A 6 -14.69 -1.25 5.33
C ASN A 6 -13.51 -0.74 6.17
N PHE A 7 -12.78 -1.61 6.87
CA PHE A 7 -11.66 -1.18 7.72
C PHE A 7 -10.43 -0.80 6.88
N VAL A 8 -10.15 -1.57 5.83
CA VAL A 8 -9.02 -1.32 4.92
C VAL A 8 -9.28 -0.07 4.10
N GLU A 9 -10.52 0.09 3.63
CA GLU A 9 -10.99 1.28 2.91
C GLU A 9 -10.92 2.53 3.80
N LEU A 10 -11.40 2.46 5.05
CA LEU A 10 -11.35 3.57 5.98
C LEU A 10 -9.91 3.98 6.33
N GLN A 11 -9.00 3.02 6.49
CA GLN A 11 -7.59 3.34 6.71
C GLN A 11 -6.95 4.00 5.49
N ALA A 12 -7.19 3.47 4.29
CA ALA A 12 -6.67 4.07 3.06
C ALA A 12 -7.21 5.50 2.89
N TYR A 13 -8.50 5.72 3.18
CA TYR A 13 -9.11 7.05 3.14
C TYR A 13 -8.43 8.03 4.10
N ARG A 14 -8.22 7.65 5.37
CA ARG A 14 -7.54 8.50 6.36
C ARG A 14 -6.13 8.88 5.95
N ILE A 15 -5.34 7.90 5.49
CA ILE A 15 -3.98 8.15 5.02
C ILE A 15 -4.01 9.08 3.81
N CYS A 16 -4.94 8.88 2.89
CA CYS A 16 -5.10 9.74 1.72
C CYS A 16 -5.48 11.17 2.10
N GLU A 17 -6.33 11.35 3.10
CA GLU A 17 -6.71 12.65 3.64
C GLU A 17 -5.52 13.35 4.34
N GLU A 18 -4.75 12.61 5.14
CA GLU A 18 -3.51 13.11 5.74
C GLU A 18 -2.49 13.51 4.67
N MET A 19 -2.31 12.68 3.64
CA MET A 19 -1.46 12.99 2.48
C MET A 19 -1.93 14.26 1.77
N LYS A 20 -3.24 14.46 1.57
CA LYS A 20 -3.79 15.67 0.94
C LYS A 20 -3.48 16.92 1.78
N ASN A 21 -3.59 16.81 3.10
CA ASN A 21 -3.48 17.96 4.01
C ASN A 21 -2.03 18.31 4.40
N GLN A 22 -1.12 17.33 4.42
CA GLN A 22 0.22 17.48 4.98
C GLN A 22 1.34 17.28 3.95
N SER A 23 1.01 17.03 2.67
CA SER A 23 2.04 16.84 1.65
C SER A 23 2.75 18.13 1.25
N MET A 24 4.05 18.01 1.01
CA MET A 24 4.86 19.06 0.37
C MET A 24 4.67 19.11 -1.14
N TYR A 25 4.13 18.04 -1.72
CA TYR A 25 3.91 17.88 -3.16
C TYR A 25 2.44 18.04 -3.52
N LYS A 26 2.15 18.49 -4.75
CA LYS A 26 0.76 18.60 -5.20
C LYS A 26 0.20 17.22 -5.53
N MET A 27 -0.82 16.77 -4.80
CA MET A 27 -1.55 15.56 -5.15
C MET A 27 -2.38 15.82 -6.42
N MET A 28 -2.10 15.09 -7.50
CA MET A 28 -2.75 15.30 -8.80
C MET A 28 -3.82 14.26 -9.07
N LYS A 29 -3.54 13.00 -8.77
CA LYS A 29 -4.42 11.86 -9.12
C LYS A 29 -4.32 10.77 -8.06
N LEU A 30 -5.35 9.95 -7.97
CA LEU A 30 -5.38 8.75 -7.16
C LEU A 30 -5.70 7.56 -8.06
N GLU A 31 -5.00 6.46 -7.85
CA GLU A 31 -5.24 5.18 -8.51
C GLU A 31 -5.97 4.24 -7.56
N LEU A 32 -6.99 3.60 -8.10
CA LEU A 32 -7.81 2.62 -7.40
C LEU A 32 -7.35 1.20 -7.75
N SER A 33 -7.79 0.23 -6.96
CA SER A 33 -7.48 -1.19 -7.13
C SER A 33 -7.98 -1.78 -8.45
N ASP A 34 -8.95 -1.13 -9.10
CA ASP A 34 -9.48 -1.50 -10.42
C ASP A 34 -8.78 -0.75 -11.58
N GLU A 35 -7.64 -0.10 -11.31
CA GLU A 35 -6.89 0.74 -12.24
C GLU A 35 -7.62 2.02 -12.69
N SER A 36 -8.79 2.32 -12.13
CA SER A 36 -9.45 3.60 -12.37
C SER A 36 -8.70 4.73 -11.67
N ILE A 37 -8.72 5.90 -12.31
CA ILE A 37 -8.04 7.09 -11.84
C ILE A 37 -9.09 8.11 -11.44
N ILE A 38 -8.97 8.62 -10.21
CA ILE A 38 -9.82 9.70 -9.72
C ILE A 38 -9.00 10.92 -9.37
N GLU A 39 -9.64 12.07 -9.51
CA GLU A 39 -9.07 13.32 -9.03
C GLU A 39 -9.28 13.43 -7.51
N PRO A 40 -8.35 14.06 -6.78
CA PRO A 40 -8.42 14.19 -5.32
C PRO A 40 -9.69 14.89 -4.83
N GLN A 41 -10.30 15.73 -5.67
CA GLN A 41 -11.56 16.43 -5.38
C GLN A 41 -12.79 15.51 -5.34
N ASN A 42 -12.71 14.33 -5.95
CA ASN A 42 -13.79 13.34 -5.94
C ASN A 42 -13.63 12.31 -4.82
N LEU A 43 -12.63 12.47 -3.93
CA LEU A 43 -12.35 11.56 -2.82
C LEU A 43 -13.57 11.36 -1.90
N GLU A 44 -14.30 12.43 -1.59
CA GLU A 44 -15.49 12.40 -0.72
C GLU A 44 -16.67 11.64 -1.35
N ASN A 45 -16.74 11.61 -2.68
CA ASN A 45 -17.78 10.88 -3.42
C ASN A 45 -17.45 9.39 -3.58
N PHE A 46 -16.25 8.96 -3.25
CA PHE A 46 -15.77 7.60 -3.48
C PHE A 46 -16.09 6.60 -2.35
N GLY A 47 -16.96 6.98 -1.41
CA GLY A 47 -17.36 6.19 -0.24
C GLY A 47 -18.27 4.99 -0.50
N ASP A 48 -18.48 4.56 -1.74
CA ASP A 48 -19.40 3.45 -2.09
C ASP A 48 -18.75 2.06 -1.92
N GLY A 49 -17.53 1.97 -1.37
CA GLY A 49 -16.88 0.70 -0.97
C GLY A 49 -16.56 -0.26 -2.12
N ARG A 50 -16.62 0.18 -3.39
CA ARG A 50 -16.43 -0.70 -4.56
C ARG A 50 -14.98 -0.91 -4.95
N ALA A 51 -14.11 0.06 -4.69
CA ALA A 51 -12.70 -0.01 -5.07
C ALA A 51 -11.83 0.68 -4.02
N LEU A 52 -10.67 0.08 -3.74
CA LEU A 52 -9.72 0.55 -2.74
C LEU A 52 -8.76 1.55 -3.37
N ILE A 53 -8.50 2.68 -2.70
CA ILE A 53 -7.45 3.61 -3.14
C ILE A 53 -6.10 2.98 -2.83
N THR A 54 -5.31 2.70 -3.88
CA THR A 54 -4.04 1.98 -3.73
C THR A 54 -2.84 2.91 -3.83
N LYS A 55 -2.88 3.91 -4.74
CA LYS A 55 -1.78 4.84 -4.96
C LYS A 55 -2.24 6.27 -5.14
N ALA A 56 -1.34 7.20 -4.84
CA ALA A 56 -1.44 8.61 -5.15
C ALA A 56 -0.31 9.01 -6.10
N ILE A 57 -0.64 9.85 -7.08
CA ILE A 57 0.32 10.51 -7.96
C ILE A 57 0.50 11.93 -7.45
N PHE A 58 1.73 12.22 -7.02
CA PHE A 58 2.19 13.54 -6.61
C PHE A 58 3.01 14.19 -7.71
N GLU A 59 2.96 15.51 -7.78
CA GLU A 59 3.79 16.31 -8.68
C GLU A 59 4.58 17.33 -7.87
N ASP A 60 5.87 17.42 -8.19
CA ASP A 60 6.80 18.39 -7.64
C ASP A 60 6.67 19.76 -8.33
N THR A 61 7.25 20.79 -7.74
CA THR A 61 7.33 22.13 -8.33
C THR A 61 8.11 22.17 -9.65
N GLU A 62 8.98 21.17 -9.87
CA GLU A 62 9.71 20.98 -11.12
C GLU A 62 8.92 20.18 -12.19
N GLY A 63 7.67 19.81 -11.91
CA GLY A 63 6.81 19.04 -12.83
C GLY A 63 7.11 17.54 -12.87
N LYS A 64 7.89 17.03 -11.89
CA LYS A 64 8.21 15.61 -11.80
C LYS A 64 7.11 14.85 -11.05
N SER A 65 6.57 13.82 -11.67
CA SER A 65 5.53 12.99 -11.07
C SER A 65 6.11 11.79 -10.30
N TYR A 66 5.53 11.50 -9.14
CA TYR A 66 5.86 10.37 -8.28
C TYR A 66 4.61 9.56 -7.98
N SER A 67 4.65 8.25 -8.24
CA SER A 67 3.61 7.30 -7.85
C SER A 67 3.97 6.72 -6.48
N VAL A 68 3.06 6.84 -5.53
CA VAL A 68 3.30 6.55 -4.12
C VAL A 68 2.12 5.75 -3.57
N ASN A 69 2.38 4.67 -2.82
CA ASN A 69 1.31 3.86 -2.25
C ASN A 69 0.63 4.58 -1.09
N ILE A 70 -0.67 4.31 -0.90
CA ILE A 70 -1.44 4.77 0.26
C ILE A 70 -1.08 3.92 1.49
N ASN A 71 0.07 4.21 2.08
CA ASN A 71 0.55 3.58 3.30
C ASN A 71 1.37 4.57 4.14
N HIS A 72 1.84 4.13 5.31
CA HIS A 72 2.61 4.97 6.21
C HIS A 72 3.93 5.49 5.59
N ASN A 73 4.66 4.64 4.85
CA ASN A 73 5.91 5.05 4.19
C ASN A 73 5.66 6.07 3.07
N GLY A 74 4.55 5.91 2.35
CA GLY A 74 4.09 6.84 1.33
C GLY A 74 3.68 8.19 1.92
N LEU A 75 3.08 8.19 3.12
CA LEU A 75 2.74 9.42 3.85
C LEU A 75 4.01 10.18 4.24
N ARG A 76 5.00 9.47 4.77
CA ARG A 76 6.31 10.03 5.12
C ARG A 76 7.06 10.59 3.91
N PHE A 77 6.95 9.94 2.75
CA PHE A 77 7.43 10.52 1.49
C PHE A 77 6.66 11.80 1.14
N ALA A 78 5.32 11.77 1.19
CA ALA A 78 4.49 12.91 0.84
C ALA A 78 4.77 14.13 1.74
N MET A 79 5.05 13.91 3.03
CA MET A 79 5.48 14.92 4.01
C MET A 79 6.90 15.45 3.78
N GLY A 80 7.68 14.85 2.89
CA GLY A 80 9.08 15.21 2.64
C GLY A 80 10.07 14.66 3.69
N GLU A 81 9.65 13.76 4.59
CA GLU A 81 10.55 13.11 5.54
C GLU A 81 11.50 12.10 4.88
N LEU A 82 11.08 11.56 3.72
CA LEU A 82 11.82 10.56 2.96
C LEU A 82 12.06 11.06 1.54
N THR A 83 13.24 10.79 1.00
CA THR A 83 13.46 10.96 -0.43
C THR A 83 12.79 9.83 -1.22
N TYR A 84 12.43 10.09 -2.49
CA TYR A 84 11.81 9.06 -3.34
C TYR A 84 12.67 7.79 -3.48
N LYS A 85 14.00 7.96 -3.47
CA LYS A 85 14.95 6.83 -3.54
C LYS A 85 14.89 5.96 -2.29
N GLU A 86 14.76 6.57 -1.11
CA GLU A 86 14.62 5.86 0.16
C GLU A 86 13.27 5.16 0.25
N TYR A 87 12.19 5.85 -0.11
CA TYR A 87 10.85 5.27 -0.22
C TYR A 87 10.86 3.98 -1.07
N ARG A 88 11.39 4.06 -2.30
CA ARG A 88 11.51 2.91 -3.21
C ARG A 88 12.35 1.76 -2.66
N LYS A 89 13.36 2.08 -1.84
CA LYS A 89 14.20 1.06 -1.20
C LYS A 89 13.44 0.34 -0.08
N MET A 90 12.66 1.08 0.71
CA MET A 90 11.83 0.52 1.78
C MET A 90 10.74 -0.37 1.20
N GLU A 91 10.01 0.10 0.18
CA GLU A 91 8.97 -0.66 -0.53
C GLU A 91 9.51 -2.02 -1.01
N LYS A 92 10.65 -2.01 -1.72
CA LYS A 92 11.27 -3.25 -2.20
C LYS A 92 11.71 -4.19 -1.07
N ASN A 93 12.16 -3.63 0.05
CA ASN A 93 12.61 -4.43 1.19
C ASN A 93 11.44 -5.10 1.92
N GLU A 94 10.30 -4.39 2.03
CA GLU A 94 9.05 -4.94 2.58
C GLU A 94 8.55 -6.10 1.74
N ASP A 95 8.57 -5.98 0.40
CA ASP A 95 8.18 -7.06 -0.51
C ASP A 95 9.05 -8.31 -0.34
N LEU A 96 10.38 -8.13 -0.25
CA LEU A 96 11.32 -9.23 -0.03
C LEU A 96 11.11 -9.89 1.33
N MET A 97 10.83 -9.09 2.36
CA MET A 97 10.57 -9.60 3.70
C MET A 97 9.27 -10.42 3.73
N ALA A 98 8.20 -9.93 3.10
CA ALA A 98 6.93 -10.63 2.99
C ALA A 98 7.07 -11.97 2.24
N LEU A 99 7.82 -11.99 1.13
CA LEU A 99 8.15 -13.22 0.42
C LEU A 99 8.96 -14.20 1.28
N GLY A 100 9.93 -13.70 2.05
CA GLY A 100 10.71 -14.51 2.98
C GLY A 100 9.83 -15.19 4.03
N PHE A 101 8.89 -14.46 4.62
CA PHE A 101 7.93 -15.02 5.58
C PHE A 101 7.01 -16.07 4.95
N LEU A 102 6.49 -15.81 3.75
CA LEU A 102 5.66 -16.78 3.01
C LEU A 102 6.44 -18.07 2.71
N ALA A 103 7.69 -17.96 2.25
CA ALA A 103 8.54 -19.11 1.97
C ALA A 103 8.80 -19.95 3.24
N LEU A 104 9.05 -19.29 4.37
CA LEU A 104 9.25 -19.95 5.66
C LEU A 104 7.99 -20.70 6.13
N LEU A 105 6.82 -20.08 6.00
CA LEU A 105 5.54 -20.71 6.34
C LEU A 105 5.26 -21.95 5.48
N ILE A 106 5.48 -21.85 4.17
CA ILE A 106 5.32 -22.98 3.25
C ILE A 106 6.29 -24.11 3.62
N GLY A 107 7.55 -23.78 3.92
CA GLY A 107 8.55 -24.75 4.37
C GLY A 107 8.12 -25.48 5.66
N LEU A 108 7.57 -24.74 6.63
CA LEU A 108 7.04 -25.34 7.87
C LEU A 108 5.86 -26.28 7.60
N ILE A 109 4.93 -25.90 6.71
CA ILE A 109 3.79 -26.75 6.36
C ILE A 109 4.27 -28.04 5.69
N ILE A 110 5.19 -27.95 4.74
CA ILE A 110 5.76 -29.13 4.04
C ILE A 110 6.48 -30.05 5.01
N THR A 111 7.29 -29.50 5.91
CA THR A 111 8.05 -30.30 6.90
C THR A 111 7.12 -30.99 7.89
N ILE A 112 6.09 -30.32 8.39
CA ILE A 112 5.07 -30.92 9.26
C ILE A 112 4.32 -32.03 8.52
N MET A 113 3.90 -31.78 7.27
CA MET A 113 3.21 -32.79 6.46
C MET A 113 4.08 -34.03 6.22
N TYR A 114 5.36 -33.84 5.92
CA TYR A 114 6.32 -34.93 5.75
C TYR A 114 6.50 -35.75 7.04
N LEU A 115 6.64 -35.09 8.19
CA LEU A 115 6.75 -35.76 9.49
C LEU A 115 5.50 -36.56 9.84
N LEU A 116 4.30 -36.01 9.56
CA LEU A 116 3.04 -36.72 9.75
C LEU A 116 2.95 -37.97 8.87
N LEU A 117 3.34 -37.88 7.60
CA LEU A 117 3.37 -39.03 6.69
C LEU A 117 4.38 -40.10 7.12
N LEU A 118 5.54 -39.69 7.65
CA LEU A 118 6.53 -40.60 8.19
C LEU A 118 6.04 -41.32 9.45
N PHE A 119 5.31 -40.61 10.33
CA PHE A 119 4.77 -41.18 11.57
C PHE A 119 3.57 -42.12 11.34
N LEU A 120 2.79 -41.90 10.27
CA LEU A 120 1.64 -42.75 9.91
C LEU A 120 2.04 -44.05 9.19
N ARG A 121 3.31 -44.18 8.80
CA ARG A 121 3.87 -45.34 8.07
C ARG A 121 4.60 -46.28 9.02
#